data_AF-A0A7X5ZQ54-F1
#
_entry.id   AF-A0A7X5ZQ54-F1
#
_cell.length_a   1.000
_cell.length_b   1.000
_cell.length_c   1.000
_cell.angle_alpha   90.00
_cell.angle_beta   90.00
_cell.angle_gamma   90.00
#
_symmetry.space_group_name_H-M   'P 1'
#
loop_
_entity.id
_entity.type
_entity.pdbx_description
1 polymer ?
#
loop_
_entity_poly.entity_id
_entity_poly.type
_entity_poly.pdbx_seq_one_letter_code
_entity_poly.pdbx_strand_id
1 'polypeptide(L)'
;MTWHSLTDPPDWAAPYTRACQNIHTFPVLIGEAGGHDGMLSSPILLYDYPDIAPESPGDLHDATEIDEILSLRTLTLTEAEKREARATDPRAAAIVDRVEGMPQEVLARLHGAVRSLRPHQTRSGTLEGGRDGSAGRRRTPET
;
A
#
# COMPACT_ATOMS: atom_id res chain seq x y z
N MET A 1 3.44 -7.66 -21.73
CA MET A 1 2.88 -6.36 -21.32
C MET A 1 3.63 -5.94 -20.07
N THR A 2 3.96 -4.66 -19.91
CA THR A 2 4.79 -4.16 -18.79
C THR A 2 3.97 -3.21 -17.94
N TRP A 3 3.96 -3.42 -16.63
CA TRP A 3 3.26 -2.62 -15.63
C TRP A 3 4.24 -1.79 -14.80
N HIS A 4 3.82 -0.61 -14.37
CA HIS A 4 4.62 0.29 -13.54
C HIS A 4 3.95 0.54 -12.20
N SER A 5 4.76 0.68 -11.15
CA SER A 5 4.30 1.00 -9.82
C SER A 5 3.58 2.35 -9.79
N LEU A 6 2.49 2.45 -9.02
CA LEU A 6 1.90 3.74 -8.67
C LEU A 6 2.50 4.36 -7.41
N THR A 7 3.17 3.58 -6.57
CA THR A 7 3.77 4.06 -5.31
C THR A 7 5.23 4.47 -5.50
N ASP A 8 5.95 3.83 -6.41
CA ASP A 8 7.33 4.11 -6.81
C ASP A 8 7.47 4.17 -8.35
N PRO A 9 6.79 5.11 -9.03
CA PRO A 9 6.83 5.19 -10.50
C PRO A 9 8.20 5.68 -10.99
N PRO A 10 8.66 5.25 -12.18
CA PRO A 10 9.81 5.87 -12.81
C PRO A 10 9.54 7.35 -13.11
N ASP A 11 10.61 8.16 -13.19
CA ASP A 11 10.53 9.62 -13.30
C ASP A 11 9.60 10.13 -14.42
N TRP A 12 9.62 9.46 -15.58
CA TRP A 12 8.77 9.83 -16.71
C TRP A 12 7.28 9.54 -16.47
N ALA A 13 6.97 8.56 -15.62
CA ALA A 13 5.61 8.11 -15.32
C ALA A 13 4.97 8.88 -14.16
N ALA A 14 5.79 9.48 -13.29
CA ALA A 14 5.35 10.24 -12.11
C ALA A 14 4.19 11.24 -12.36
N PRO A 15 4.18 12.09 -13.42
CA PRO A 15 3.06 13.00 -13.67
C PRO A 15 1.76 12.26 -14.03
N TYR A 16 1.85 11.13 -14.72
CA TYR A 16 0.68 10.31 -15.08
C TYR A 16 0.12 9.59 -13.86
N THR A 17 1.00 8.97 -13.06
CA THR A 17 0.63 8.34 -11.78
C THR A 17 -0.07 9.31 -10.84
N ARG A 18 0.41 10.57 -10.75
CA ARG A 18 -0.23 11.62 -9.93
C ARG A 18 -1.63 12.01 -10.42
N ALA A 19 -1.87 11.91 -11.73
CA ALA A 19 -3.18 12.18 -12.33
C ALA A 19 -4.15 11.01 -12.21
N CYS A 20 -3.68 9.80 -11.89
CA CYS A 20 -4.54 8.65 -11.67
C CYS A 20 -5.40 8.84 -10.41
N GLN A 21 -6.67 8.47 -10.53
CA GLN A 21 -7.58 8.37 -9.40
C GLN A 21 -7.86 6.90 -9.11
N ASN A 22 -7.75 6.52 -7.85
CA ASN A 22 -8.18 5.21 -7.41
C ASN A 22 -9.71 5.16 -7.33
N ILE A 23 -10.33 4.27 -8.09
CA ILE A 23 -11.78 4.06 -8.05
C ILE A 23 -12.01 2.60 -7.65
N HIS A 24 -12.38 2.40 -6.38
CA HIS A 24 -12.65 1.10 -5.75
C HIS A 24 -11.47 0.13 -5.59
N THR A 25 -10.45 0.16 -6.46
CA THR A 25 -9.33 -0.79 -6.41
C THR A 25 -7.97 -0.16 -6.65
N PHE A 26 -6.96 -0.67 -5.96
CA PHE A 26 -5.55 -0.34 -6.06
C PHE A 26 -4.83 -1.31 -6.99
N PRO A 27 -4.16 -0.83 -8.05
CA PRO A 27 -3.28 -1.69 -8.84
C PRO A 27 -2.01 -1.97 -8.04
N VAL A 28 -1.68 -3.25 -7.90
CA VAL A 28 -0.56 -3.76 -7.11
C VAL A 28 0.29 -4.63 -8.02
N LEU A 29 1.58 -4.33 -8.15
CA LEU A 29 2.50 -5.22 -8.87
C LEU A 29 2.65 -6.53 -8.09
N ILE A 30 2.64 -7.66 -8.81
CA ILE A 30 2.75 -8.99 -8.23
C ILE A 30 3.82 -9.82 -8.95
N GLY A 31 4.32 -10.85 -8.27
CA GLY A 31 5.41 -11.69 -8.76
C GLY A 31 6.71 -11.42 -8.00
N GLU A 32 7.84 -11.74 -8.62
CA GLU A 32 9.15 -11.45 -8.04
C GLU A 32 9.42 -9.94 -8.02
N ALA A 33 10.02 -9.43 -6.94
CA ALA A 33 10.35 -8.02 -6.82
C ALA A 33 11.25 -7.56 -7.97
N GLY A 34 10.85 -6.50 -8.66
CA GLY A 34 11.48 -6.02 -9.90
C GLY A 34 10.92 -6.63 -11.19
N GLY A 35 10.03 -7.62 -11.09
CA GLY A 35 9.20 -8.09 -12.19
C GLY A 35 8.10 -7.09 -12.55
N HIS A 36 7.75 -6.98 -13.82
CA HIS A 36 6.78 -5.97 -14.31
C HIS A 36 5.71 -6.58 -15.21
N ASP A 37 5.53 -7.89 -15.16
CA ASP A 37 4.65 -8.66 -16.04
C ASP A 37 3.26 -8.93 -15.44
N GLY A 38 3.10 -8.76 -14.12
CA GLY A 38 1.84 -8.95 -13.39
C GLY A 38 1.37 -7.73 -12.62
N MET A 39 0.04 -7.51 -12.62
CA MET A 39 -0.64 -6.53 -11.78
C MET A 39 -1.96 -7.11 -11.27
N LEU A 40 -2.19 -6.99 -9.97
CA LEU A 40 -3.45 -7.31 -9.29
C LEU A 40 -4.28 -6.04 -9.12
N SER A 41 -5.57 -6.10 -9.48
CA SER A 41 -6.56 -5.08 -9.09
C SER A 41 -7.08 -5.41 -7.70
N SER A 42 -6.46 -4.84 -6.66
CA SER A 42 -6.75 -5.16 -5.26
C SER A 42 -7.84 -4.24 -4.68
N PRO A 43 -8.90 -4.77 -4.04
CA PRO A 43 -9.89 -3.95 -3.33
C PRO A 43 -9.37 -3.42 -1.99
N ILE A 44 -8.19 -3.85 -1.55
CA ILE A 44 -7.50 -3.39 -0.34
C ILE A 44 -6.15 -2.79 -0.71
N LEU A 45 -5.67 -1.82 0.08
CA LEU A 45 -4.38 -1.19 -0.15
C LEU A 45 -3.25 -2.15 0.21
N LEU A 46 -2.37 -2.46 -0.75
CA LEU A 46 -1.18 -3.30 -0.56
C LEU A 46 0.04 -2.58 -1.16
N TYR A 47 1.23 -2.92 -0.67
CA TYR A 47 2.48 -2.58 -1.36
C TYR A 47 2.67 -3.43 -2.59
N ASP A 48 3.48 -2.94 -3.53
CA ASP A 48 3.95 -3.75 -4.64
C ASP A 48 4.77 -4.94 -4.13
N TYR A 49 4.57 -6.09 -4.77
CA TYR A 49 5.13 -7.38 -4.37
C TYR A 49 4.81 -7.70 -2.90
N PRO A 50 3.51 -7.75 -2.53
CA PRO A 50 3.12 -8.03 -1.16
C PRO A 50 3.60 -9.43 -0.77
N ASP A 51 4.06 -9.56 0.46
CA ASP A 51 4.54 -10.81 1.04
C ASP A 51 3.83 -11.06 2.38
N ILE A 52 3.74 -12.32 2.77
CA ILE A 52 3.13 -12.70 4.04
C ILE A 52 4.09 -12.29 5.17
N ALA A 53 3.58 -11.56 6.16
CA ALA A 53 4.38 -11.21 7.33
C ALA A 53 4.81 -12.49 8.09
N PRO A 54 6.10 -12.66 8.41
CA PRO A 54 6.57 -13.78 9.23
C PRO A 54 5.97 -13.83 10.63
N GLU A 55 5.47 -12.69 11.13
CA GLU A 55 4.77 -12.57 12.40
C GLU A 55 3.34 -13.10 12.32
N SER A 56 2.73 -13.16 11.13
CA SER A 56 1.36 -13.65 10.95
C SER A 56 1.25 -15.11 11.36
N PRO A 57 0.47 -15.45 12.40
CA PRO A 57 0.37 -16.81 12.93
C PRO A 57 -0.54 -17.72 12.08
N GLY A 58 -1.14 -17.21 11.01
CA GLY A 58 -2.03 -17.95 10.13
C GLY A 58 -2.97 -17.03 9.37
N ASP A 59 -3.93 -17.63 8.65
CA ASP A 59 -4.86 -16.91 7.78
C ASP A 59 -5.89 -16.08 8.57
N LEU A 60 -5.51 -14.84 8.91
CA LEU A 60 -6.37 -13.79 9.47
C LEU A 60 -6.92 -12.84 8.37
N HIS A 61 -6.97 -13.33 7.12
CA HIS A 61 -7.38 -12.62 5.90
C HIS A 61 -6.41 -11.55 5.37
N ASP A 62 -5.76 -10.76 6.23
CA ASP A 62 -4.75 -9.81 5.75
C ASP A 62 -3.40 -10.51 5.59
N ALA A 63 -2.86 -11.11 6.67
CA ALA A 63 -1.58 -11.80 6.70
C ALA A 63 -0.36 -10.97 6.26
N THR A 64 -0.53 -9.67 5.97
CA THR A 64 0.54 -8.78 5.50
C THR A 64 1.01 -7.86 6.61
N GLU A 65 0.13 -7.07 7.25
CA GLU A 65 0.56 -6.06 8.23
C GLU A 65 -0.46 -5.75 9.33
N ILE A 66 -1.77 -5.93 9.10
CA ILE A 66 -2.82 -5.44 10.02
C ILE A 66 -3.45 -6.53 10.90
N ASP A 67 -2.86 -7.72 10.96
CA ASP A 67 -3.37 -8.86 11.72
C ASP A 67 -3.58 -8.54 13.21
N GLU A 68 -2.74 -7.70 13.81
CA GLU A 68 -2.89 -7.29 15.21
C GLU A 68 -4.20 -6.52 15.44
N ILE A 69 -4.43 -5.46 14.67
CA ILE A 69 -5.62 -4.61 14.84
C ILE A 69 -6.90 -5.40 14.53
N LEU A 70 -6.85 -6.32 13.55
CA LEU A 70 -7.97 -7.21 13.25
C LEU A 70 -8.25 -8.16 14.42
N SER A 71 -7.21 -8.71 15.04
CA SER A 71 -7.34 -9.56 16.23
C SER A 71 -7.90 -8.78 17.42
N LEU A 72 -7.36 -7.60 17.71
CA LEU A 72 -7.84 -6.73 18.79
C LEU A 72 -9.30 -6.34 18.60
N ARG A 73 -9.72 -5.98 17.38
CA ARG A 73 -11.13 -5.65 17.08
C ARG A 73 -12.04 -6.86 17.23
N THR A 74 -11.59 -8.03 16.83
CA THR A 74 -12.33 -9.29 17.04
C THR A 74 -12.55 -9.56 18.53
N LEU A 75 -11.57 -9.27 19.38
CA LEU A 75 -11.70 -9.39 20.84
C LEU A 75 -12.68 -8.39 21.46
N THR A 76 -12.96 -7.27 20.78
CA THR A 76 -13.97 -6.29 21.24
C THR A 76 -15.40 -6.65 20.88
N LEU A 77 -15.62 -7.66 20.03
CA LEU A 77 -16.96 -8.13 19.69
C LEU A 77 -17.66 -8.67 20.94
N THR A 78 -18.96 -8.41 21.05
CA THR A 78 -19.81 -9.02 22.06
C THR A 78 -19.99 -10.51 21.77
N GLU A 79 -20.37 -11.27 22.81
CA GLU A 79 -20.68 -12.69 22.65
C GLU A 79 -21.82 -12.95 21.64
N ALA A 80 -22.74 -11.98 21.47
CA ALA A 80 -23.80 -12.07 20.47
C ALA A 80 -23.25 -11.93 19.04
N GLU A 81 -22.43 -10.92 18.79
CA GLU A 81 -21.79 -10.69 17.48
C GLU A 81 -20.85 -11.84 17.11
N LYS A 82 -20.10 -12.39 18.06
CA LYS A 82 -19.25 -13.57 17.83
C LYS A 82 -20.06 -14.80 17.45
N ARG A 83 -21.21 -15.04 18.10
CA ARG A 83 -22.11 -16.15 17.73
C ARG A 83 -22.69 -15.95 16.34
N GLU A 84 -23.09 -14.73 16.01
CA GLU A 84 -23.62 -14.39 14.68
C GLU A 84 -22.58 -14.60 13.58
N ALA A 85 -21.35 -14.10 13.79
CA ALA A 85 -20.23 -14.29 12.87
C ALA A 85 -19.95 -15.79 12.62
N ARG A 86 -19.88 -16.59 13.68
CA ARG A 86 -19.70 -18.05 13.59
C ARG A 86 -20.82 -18.74 12.82
N ALA A 87 -22.06 -18.27 12.95
CA ALA A 87 -23.21 -18.84 12.25
C ALA A 87 -23.27 -18.46 10.76
N THR A 88 -22.61 -17.36 10.37
CA THR A 88 -22.67 -16.81 9.02
C THR A 88 -21.68 -17.48 8.06
N ASP A 89 -20.42 -17.68 8.49
CA ASP A 89 -19.36 -18.19 7.61
C ASP A 89 -18.37 -19.08 8.41
N PRO A 90 -18.09 -20.32 7.96
CA PRO A 90 -17.04 -21.17 8.56
C PRO A 90 -15.67 -20.51 8.66
N ARG A 91 -15.31 -19.63 7.72
CA ARG A 91 -14.05 -18.86 7.76
C ARG A 91 -14.07 -17.82 8.88
N ALA A 92 -15.19 -17.11 9.03
CA ALA A 92 -15.37 -16.18 10.14
C ALA A 92 -15.31 -16.91 11.48
N ALA A 93 -15.92 -18.10 11.58
CA ALA A 93 -15.83 -18.93 12.77
C ALA A 93 -14.38 -19.28 13.13
N ALA A 94 -13.60 -19.73 12.15
CA ALA A 94 -12.19 -20.07 12.35
C ALA A 94 -11.33 -18.87 12.79
N ILE A 95 -11.62 -17.67 12.29
CA ILE A 95 -10.94 -16.43 12.69
C ILE A 95 -11.26 -16.10 14.16
N VAL A 96 -12.54 -16.12 14.53
CA VAL A 96 -12.96 -15.83 15.92
C VAL A 96 -12.33 -16.84 16.88
N ASP A 97 -12.41 -18.14 16.58
CA ASP A 97 -11.86 -19.20 17.43
C ASP A 97 -10.33 -19.09 17.57
N ARG A 98 -9.63 -18.73 16.49
CA ARG A 98 -8.18 -18.52 16.52
C ARG A 98 -7.81 -17.34 17.41
N VAL A 99 -8.52 -16.21 17.27
CA VAL A 99 -8.25 -15.01 18.06
C VAL A 99 -8.55 -15.23 19.54
N GLU A 100 -9.65 -15.91 19.88
CA GLU A 100 -9.98 -16.22 21.28
C GLU A 100 -9.01 -17.21 21.93
N GLY A 101 -8.45 -18.14 21.15
CA GLY A 101 -7.45 -19.09 21.61
C GLY A 101 -6.01 -18.59 21.55
N MET A 102 -5.77 -17.35 21.10
CA MET A 102 -4.41 -16.84 20.86
C MET A 102 -3.69 -16.54 22.18
N PRO A 103 -2.50 -17.13 22.43
CA PRO A 103 -1.68 -16.77 23.58
C PRO A 103 -1.22 -15.31 23.51
N GLN A 104 -1.07 -14.67 24.66
CA GLN A 104 -0.66 -13.26 24.74
C GLN A 104 0.73 -13.01 24.12
N GLU A 105 1.62 -14.00 24.17
CA GLU A 105 2.94 -13.94 23.56
C GLU A 105 2.87 -13.92 22.03
N VAL A 106 1.87 -14.58 21.44
CA VAL A 106 1.63 -14.54 19.99
C VAL A 106 1.05 -13.20 19.59
N LEU A 107 0.09 -12.68 20.37
CA LEU A 107 -0.47 -11.34 20.15
C LEU A 107 0.61 -10.26 20.27
N ALA A 108 1.51 -10.35 21.25
CA ALA A 108 2.62 -9.41 21.40
C ALA A 108 3.62 -9.46 20.23
N ARG A 109 3.76 -10.62 19.56
CA ARG A 109 4.60 -10.75 18.35
C ARG A 109 3.97 -10.13 17.11
N LEU A 110 2.65 -9.94 17.09
CA LEU A 110 1.96 -9.22 16.03
C LEU A 110 2.21 -7.71 16.07
N HIS A 111 2.75 -7.17 17.19
CA HIS A 111 3.20 -5.79 17.23
C HIS A 111 4.17 -5.49 16.09
N GLY A 112 3.84 -4.44 15.32
CA GLY A 112 4.57 -4.08 14.11
C GLY A 112 6.08 -4.04 14.32
N ALA A 113 6.81 -4.87 13.57
CA ALA A 113 8.26 -4.85 13.51
C ALA A 113 8.71 -3.87 12.42
N VAL A 114 9.55 -2.89 12.77
CA VAL A 114 10.10 -1.92 11.79
C VAL A 114 11.08 -2.63 10.87
N ARG A 115 10.63 -2.96 9.65
CA ARG A 115 11.42 -3.62 8.61
C ARG A 115 11.82 -2.61 7.55
N SER A 116 12.97 -1.98 7.77
CA SER A 116 13.60 -0.97 6.91
C SER A 116 12.91 0.41 6.91
N LEU A 117 13.60 1.40 7.50
CA LEU A 117 13.37 2.80 7.20
C LEU A 117 14.07 3.09 5.86
N ARG A 118 13.40 2.90 4.73
CA ARG A 118 13.92 3.45 3.46
C ARG A 118 13.75 4.97 3.51
N PRO A 119 14.82 5.77 3.31
CA PRO A 119 14.67 7.21 3.23
C PRO A 119 13.74 7.56 2.07
N HIS A 120 12.60 8.19 2.38
CA HIS A 120 11.82 8.92 1.39
C HIS A 120 12.74 9.97 0.76
N GLN A 121 13.14 9.78 -0.49
CA GLN A 121 13.86 10.82 -1.22
C GLN A 121 12.87 11.94 -1.54
N THR A 122 12.79 12.95 -0.68
CA THR A 122 12.15 14.22 -1.02
C THR A 122 12.97 14.82 -2.14
N ARG A 123 12.54 14.67 -3.40
CA ARG A 123 13.10 15.47 -4.49
C ARG A 123 12.65 16.92 -4.30
N SER A 124 13.46 17.68 -3.58
CA SER A 124 13.38 19.14 -3.56
C SER A 124 13.61 19.61 -5.00
N GLY A 125 12.56 20.04 -5.68
CA GLY A 125 12.67 20.60 -7.02
C GLY A 125 13.56 21.83 -6.97
N THR A 126 14.79 21.72 -7.50
CA THR A 126 15.57 22.89 -7.88
C THR A 126 14.81 23.56 -9.01
N LEU A 127 14.12 24.66 -8.70
CA LEU A 127 13.72 25.64 -9.70
C LEU A 127 15.01 26.23 -10.26
N GLU A 128 15.51 25.66 -11.36
CA GLU A 128 16.59 26.29 -12.13
C GLU A 128 16.07 27.63 -12.65
N GLY A 129 16.73 28.69 -12.19
CA GLY A 129 16.40 30.06 -12.47
C GLY A 129 16.37 30.35 -13.97
N GLY A 130 15.28 30.96 -14.40
CA GLY A 130 15.19 31.62 -15.70
C GLY A 130 16.32 32.63 -15.82
N ARG A 131 17.25 32.37 -16.73
CA ARG A 131 18.18 33.38 -17.22
C ARG A 131 17.42 34.28 -18.17
N ASP A 132 17.11 35.46 -17.67
CA ASP A 132 16.62 36.62 -18.39
C ASP A 132 17.62 36.99 -19.49
N GLY A 133 17.23 36.75 -20.74
CA GLY A 133 18.00 37.06 -21.94
C GLY A 133 17.40 38.27 -22.63
N SER A 134 17.65 39.47 -22.10
CA SER A 134 17.31 40.72 -22.77
C SER A 134 18.09 40.85 -24.09
N ALA A 135 17.39 40.80 -25.23
CA ALA A 135 17.95 41.19 -26.51
C ALA A 135 17.00 42.14 -27.26
N GLY A 136 17.22 43.43 -27.06
CA GLY A 136 17.34 44.40 -28.15
C GLY A 136 16.15 44.61 -29.07
N ARG A 137 15.23 45.49 -28.65
CA ARG A 137 14.39 46.29 -29.54
C ARG A 137 15.25 46.99 -30.60
N ARG A 138 15.03 46.73 -31.89
CA ARG A 138 15.28 47.70 -32.97
C ARG A 138 14.10 47.71 -33.93
N ARG A 139 13.44 48.87 -33.99
CA ARG A 139 12.44 49.24 -34.98
C ARG A 139 13.13 49.58 -36.31
N THR A 140 12.35 49.42 -37.37
CA THR A 140 12.61 49.66 -38.81
C THR A 140 13.10 51.10 -39.12
N PRO A 141 13.48 51.37 -40.39
CA PRO A 141 12.48 51.95 -41.29
C PRO A 141 12.48 51.39 -42.72
N GLU A 142 11.36 51.66 -43.38
CA GLU A 142 10.96 51.38 -44.75
C GLU A 142 11.83 52.11 -45.80
N THR A 143 11.99 51.51 -46.98
CA THR A 143 11.68 52.10 -48.30
C THR A 143 11.39 50.96 -49.27
#